data_AF-A0A7R9FN08-F1
#
_entry.id   AF-A0A7R9FN08-F1
#
_cell.length_a   1.000
_cell.length_b   1.000
_cell.length_c   1.000
_cell.angle_alpha   90.00
_cell.angle_beta   90.00
_cell.angle_gamma   90.00
#
_symmetry.space_group_name_H-M   'P 1'
#
loop_
_entity.id
_entity.type
_entity.pdbx_description
1 polymer ?
#
loop_
_entity_poly.entity_id
_entity_poly.type
_entity_poly.pdbx_seq_one_letter_code
_entity_poly.pdbx_strand_id
1 'polypeptide(L)'
;MCLVLSSIKLQLAKDPLKQDEDEAGRIKKALLAVEDSLEDVERDKIMDLHVLSGSGSYEFTDPSPYGYTQYELVTYLHLYNQNTLLKSVCQECRLWFNNKFDDMYDQKEREISMVVERNERLRYILSELGEDTTHVEDPEWTPEERPLTIMKVEEWEVIDPVHPDDWCQFGDSIRQVKTGIDRDLESVS
;
A
#
# COMPACT_ATOMS: atom_id res chain seq x y z
N MET A 1 11.28 65.74 -13.20
CA MET A 1 12.10 65.60 -11.98
C MET A 1 11.31 65.00 -10.80
N CYS A 2 10.02 65.32 -10.61
CA CYS A 2 9.20 64.72 -9.52
C CYS A 2 8.97 63.20 -9.62
N LEU A 3 8.81 62.63 -10.82
CA LEU A 3 8.52 61.20 -10.98
C LEU A 3 9.69 60.28 -10.61
N VAL A 4 10.92 60.76 -10.80
CA VAL A 4 12.13 59.98 -10.47
C VAL A 4 12.32 59.95 -8.96
N LEU A 5 12.08 61.08 -8.29
CA LEU A 5 12.17 61.19 -6.83
C LEU A 5 11.08 60.39 -6.11
N SER A 6 9.86 60.28 -6.67
CA SER A 6 8.82 59.42 -6.11
C SER A 6 9.16 57.94 -6.23
N SER A 7 9.72 57.50 -7.37
CA SER A 7 10.18 56.10 -7.53
C SER A 7 11.31 55.76 -6.58
N ILE A 8 12.28 56.65 -6.38
CA ILE A 8 13.41 56.43 -5.46
C ILE A 8 12.91 56.35 -4.01
N LYS A 9 11.97 57.21 -3.60
CA LYS A 9 11.34 57.14 -2.26
C LYS A 9 10.54 55.85 -2.06
N LEU A 10 9.87 55.35 -3.09
CA LEU A 10 9.11 54.10 -3.03
C LEU A 10 10.03 52.87 -2.92
N GLN A 11 11.22 52.93 -3.53
CA GLN A 11 12.24 51.87 -3.39
C GLN A 11 12.93 51.89 -2.03
N LEU A 12 13.18 53.07 -1.44
CA LEU A 12 13.74 53.20 -0.08
C LEU A 12 12.75 52.85 1.05
N ALA A 13 11.44 52.81 0.76
CA ALA A 13 10.39 52.44 1.71
C ALA A 13 10.08 50.94 1.74
N LYS A 14 10.71 50.14 0.88
CA LYS A 14 10.62 48.68 0.93
C LYS A 14 11.63 48.17 1.94
N ASP A 15 11.15 47.46 2.96
CA ASP A 15 12.01 46.83 3.96
C ASP A 15 12.97 45.85 3.26
N PRO A 16 14.30 46.02 3.37
CA PRO A 16 15.27 45.18 2.66
C PRO A 16 15.16 43.70 3.07
N LEU A 17 14.83 43.42 4.34
CA LEU A 17 14.62 42.05 4.83
C LEU A 17 13.47 41.31 4.13
N LYS A 18 12.38 42.00 3.74
CA LYS A 18 11.26 41.34 3.06
C LYS A 18 11.57 41.01 1.61
N GLN A 19 12.40 41.83 0.94
CA GLN A 19 12.85 41.53 -0.41
C GLN A 19 13.74 40.29 -0.45
N ASP A 20 14.61 40.13 0.54
CA ASP A 20 15.49 38.97 0.67
C ASP A 20 14.70 37.68 0.97
N GLU A 21 13.65 37.75 1.80
CA GLU A 21 12.74 36.61 2.06
C GLU A 21 11.93 36.21 0.83
N ASP A 22 11.42 37.19 0.07
CA ASP A 22 10.68 36.95 -1.18
C ASP A 22 11.60 36.39 -2.27
N GLU A 23 12.84 36.87 -2.37
CA GLU A 23 13.84 36.37 -3.32
C GLU A 23 14.33 34.97 -2.95
N ALA A 24 14.58 34.70 -1.66
CA ALA A 24 14.88 33.36 -1.16
C ALA A 24 13.73 32.38 -1.41
N GLY A 25 12.47 32.81 -1.22
CA GLY A 25 11.29 32.00 -1.54
C GLY A 25 11.19 31.68 -3.04
N ARG A 26 11.52 32.64 -3.91
CA ARG A 26 11.57 32.43 -5.36
C ARG A 26 12.69 31.50 -5.78
N ILE A 27 13.87 31.63 -5.19
CA ILE A 27 15.01 30.72 -5.43
C ILE A 27 14.66 29.31 -4.98
N LYS A 28 14.08 29.14 -3.78
CA LYS A 28 13.63 27.85 -3.27
C LYS A 28 12.62 27.19 -4.20
N LYS A 29 11.64 27.95 -4.69
CA LYS A 29 10.64 27.46 -5.65
C LYS A 29 11.27 27.06 -7.00
N ALA A 30 12.23 27.84 -7.48
CA ALA A 30 12.97 27.50 -8.70
C ALA A 30 13.84 26.25 -8.51
N LEU A 31 14.44 26.07 -7.33
CA LEU A 31 15.23 24.89 -6.99
C LEU A 31 14.36 23.62 -6.99
N LEU A 32 13.20 23.68 -6.32
CA LEU A 32 12.20 22.60 -6.31
C LEU A 32 11.72 22.25 -7.72
N ALA A 33 11.45 23.25 -8.57
CA ALA A 33 11.01 23.00 -9.94
C ALA A 33 12.12 22.37 -10.81
N VAL A 34 13.39 22.71 -10.56
CA VAL A 34 14.54 22.09 -11.22
C VAL A 34 14.72 20.65 -10.74
N GLU A 35 14.58 20.40 -9.44
CA GLU A 35 14.65 19.08 -8.84
C GLU A 35 13.55 18.15 -9.39
N ASP A 36 12.29 18.59 -9.39
CA ASP A 36 11.17 17.87 -10.02
C ASP A 36 11.46 17.54 -11.49
N SER A 37 11.99 18.50 -12.25
CA SER A 37 12.31 18.29 -13.67
C SER A 37 13.49 17.35 -13.92
N LEU A 38 14.45 17.26 -12.98
CA LEU A 38 15.56 16.32 -13.08
C LEU A 38 15.10 14.90 -12.76
N GLU A 39 14.24 14.74 -11.76
CA GLU A 39 13.61 13.46 -11.45
C GLU A 39 12.78 12.94 -12.64
N ASP A 40 12.02 13.81 -13.31
CA ASP A 40 11.25 13.44 -14.51
C ASP A 40 12.16 12.92 -15.64
N VAL A 41 13.27 13.61 -15.92
CA VAL A 41 14.22 13.20 -16.96
C VAL A 41 14.93 11.89 -16.59
N GLU A 42 15.18 11.64 -15.32
CA GLU A 42 15.77 10.38 -14.85
C GLU A 42 14.77 9.23 -14.94
N ARG A 43 13.50 9.46 -14.56
CA ARG A 43 12.41 8.50 -14.74
C ARG A 43 12.21 8.14 -16.21
N ASP A 44 12.23 9.10 -17.12
CA ASP A 44 12.08 8.84 -18.57
C ASP A 44 13.21 7.97 -19.12
N LYS A 45 14.45 8.19 -18.68
CA LYS A 45 15.61 7.36 -19.07
C LYS A 45 15.52 5.94 -18.52
N ILE A 46 15.06 5.79 -17.28
CA ILE A 46 14.85 4.49 -16.65
C ILE A 46 13.72 3.75 -17.35
N MET A 47 12.62 4.45 -17.67
CA MET A 47 11.51 3.91 -18.45
C MET A 47 12.00 3.40 -19.81
N ASP A 48 12.71 4.21 -20.58
CA ASP A 48 13.27 3.82 -21.89
C ASP A 48 14.20 2.59 -21.80
N LEU A 49 14.95 2.45 -20.71
CA LEU A 49 15.82 1.29 -20.45
C LEU A 49 15.02 0.01 -20.19
N HIS A 50 13.86 0.12 -19.54
CA HIS A 50 13.04 -1.01 -19.11
C HIS A 50 11.80 -1.29 -19.97
N VAL A 51 11.51 -0.47 -21.00
CA VAL A 51 10.47 -0.74 -22.02
C VAL A 51 10.63 -2.15 -22.62
N LEU A 52 11.87 -2.64 -22.76
CA LEU A 52 12.19 -3.96 -23.30
C LEU A 52 12.24 -5.09 -22.26
N SER A 53 12.02 -4.79 -20.97
CA SER A 53 12.00 -5.76 -19.90
C SER A 53 10.67 -6.52 -19.80
N GLY A 54 9.60 -6.01 -20.43
CA GLY A 54 8.27 -6.63 -20.42
C GLY A 54 7.58 -6.67 -19.05
N SER A 55 8.10 -5.94 -18.06
CA SER A 55 7.60 -5.89 -16.68
C SER A 55 7.66 -4.45 -16.16
N GLY A 56 6.63 -4.02 -15.43
CA GLY A 56 6.57 -2.72 -14.72
C GLY A 56 7.17 -2.76 -13.31
N SER A 57 7.90 -3.82 -12.95
CA SER A 57 8.47 -3.96 -11.60
C SER A 57 9.49 -2.88 -11.23
N TYR A 58 10.13 -2.26 -12.22
CA TYR A 58 11.10 -1.18 -12.02
C TYR A 58 10.52 0.07 -11.34
N GLU A 59 9.19 0.26 -11.36
CA GLU A 59 8.53 1.38 -10.68
C GLU A 59 8.52 1.21 -9.17
N PHE A 60 8.61 -0.03 -8.69
CA PHE A 60 8.45 -0.38 -7.27
C PHE A 60 9.75 -0.90 -6.66
N THR A 61 10.65 -1.46 -7.46
CA THR A 61 11.87 -2.11 -6.97
C THR A 61 12.97 -1.96 -8.02
N ASP A 62 14.21 -1.79 -7.54
CA ASP A 62 15.36 -1.68 -8.43
C ASP A 62 15.55 -2.96 -9.26
N PRO A 63 15.58 -2.84 -10.60
CA PRO A 63 15.71 -4.00 -11.44
C PRO A 63 17.07 -4.66 -11.27
N SER A 64 17.07 -5.98 -11.16
CA SER A 64 18.31 -6.76 -11.04
C SER A 64 19.17 -6.59 -12.30
N PRO A 65 20.48 -6.29 -12.18
CA PRO A 65 21.38 -6.16 -13.32
C PRO A 65 21.64 -7.50 -14.04
N TYR A 66 21.19 -8.61 -13.46
CA TYR A 66 21.33 -9.96 -14.00
C TYR A 66 20.09 -10.42 -14.80
N GLY A 67 19.05 -9.58 -14.87
CA GLY A 67 17.85 -9.87 -15.64
C GLY A 67 18.13 -9.89 -17.14
N TYR A 68 17.52 -10.85 -17.84
CA TYR A 68 17.54 -10.89 -19.30
C TYR A 68 16.44 -9.99 -19.88
N THR A 69 16.73 -9.32 -20.99
CA THR A 69 15.70 -8.64 -21.80
C THR A 69 14.84 -9.66 -22.55
N GLN A 70 13.66 -9.24 -23.03
CA GLN A 70 12.74 -10.13 -23.74
C GLN A 70 13.37 -10.80 -24.99
N TYR A 71 14.35 -10.14 -25.62
CA TYR A 71 15.05 -10.66 -26.80
C TYR A 71 16.23 -11.58 -26.48
N GLU A 72 16.77 -11.55 -25.25
CA GLU A 72 17.90 -12.38 -24.82
C GLU A 72 17.47 -13.77 -24.31
N LEU A 73 16.17 -13.96 -24.05
CA LEU A 73 15.55 -15.19 -23.58
C LEU A 73 15.38 -16.25 -24.69
N VAL A 74 16.51 -16.71 -25.24
CA VAL A 74 16.52 -17.66 -26.38
C VAL A 74 16.67 -19.12 -25.93
N THR A 75 17.35 -19.37 -24.81
CA THR A 75 17.69 -20.73 -24.36
C THR A 75 16.85 -21.14 -23.14
N TYR A 76 16.65 -22.46 -22.97
CA TYR A 76 15.98 -22.99 -21.79
C TYR A 76 16.68 -22.60 -20.48
N LEU A 77 18.01 -22.49 -20.48
CA LEU A 77 18.78 -22.06 -19.32
C LEU A 77 18.49 -20.59 -18.96
N HIS A 78 18.41 -19.70 -19.96
CA HIS A 78 18.03 -18.29 -19.73
C HIS A 78 16.62 -18.19 -19.14
N LEU A 79 15.66 -18.96 -19.67
CA LEU A 79 14.29 -19.03 -19.15
C LEU A 79 14.24 -19.50 -17.69
N TYR A 80 14.99 -20.55 -17.34
CA TYR A 80 15.05 -21.06 -15.97
C TYR A 80 15.65 -20.05 -14.99
N ASN A 81 16.76 -19.41 -15.38
CA ASN A 81 17.40 -18.38 -14.58
C ASN A 81 16.49 -17.15 -14.40
N GLN A 82 15.86 -16.69 -15.49
CA GLN A 82 14.90 -15.59 -15.45
C GLN A 82 13.70 -15.92 -14.56
N ASN A 83 13.17 -17.15 -14.59
CA ASN A 83 12.10 -17.56 -13.70
C ASN A 83 12.50 -17.46 -12.22
N THR A 84 13.75 -17.82 -11.90
CA THR A 84 14.28 -17.72 -10.54
C THR A 84 14.45 -16.27 -10.10
N LEU A 85 14.97 -15.40 -10.97
CA LEU A 85 15.09 -13.96 -10.71
C LEU A 85 13.71 -13.31 -10.55
N LEU A 86 12.73 -13.65 -11.39
CA LEU A 86 11.39 -13.09 -11.28
C LEU A 86 10.72 -13.46 -9.94
N LYS A 87 11.02 -14.63 -9.37
CA LYS A 87 10.54 -14.98 -8.03
C LYS A 87 11.12 -14.07 -6.94
N SER A 88 12.39 -13.68 -7.04
CA SER A 88 12.98 -12.73 -6.08
C SER A 88 12.38 -11.33 -6.26
N VAL A 89 12.22 -10.86 -7.50
CA VAL A 89 11.55 -9.58 -7.79
C VAL A 89 10.12 -9.56 -7.24
N CYS A 90 9.36 -10.65 -7.39
CA CYS A 90 8.02 -10.73 -6.78
C CYS A 90 8.05 -10.64 -5.25
N GLN A 91 9.06 -11.21 -4.60
CA GLN A 91 9.24 -11.10 -3.15
C GLN A 91 9.60 -9.67 -2.74
N GLU A 92 10.48 -9.02 -3.48
CA GLU A 92 10.88 -7.64 -3.23
C GLU A 92 9.71 -6.67 -3.42
N CYS A 93 8.95 -6.80 -4.51
CA CYS A 93 7.73 -6.01 -4.71
C CYS A 93 6.76 -6.21 -3.55
N ARG A 94 6.55 -7.45 -3.09
CA ARG A 94 5.69 -7.73 -1.93
C ARG A 94 6.19 -7.02 -0.67
N LEU A 95 7.49 -7.08 -0.38
CA LEU A 95 8.07 -6.40 0.77
C LEU A 95 7.95 -4.89 0.65
N TRP A 96 8.17 -4.34 -0.53
CA TRP A 96 8.02 -2.91 -0.80
C TRP A 96 6.60 -2.42 -0.53
N PHE A 97 5.59 -3.11 -1.07
CA PHE A 97 4.19 -2.76 -0.82
C PHE A 97 3.80 -2.93 0.64
N ASN A 98 4.26 -3.99 1.30
CA ASN A 98 4.00 -4.21 2.72
C ASN A 98 4.59 -3.08 3.57
N ASN A 99 5.86 -2.74 3.37
CA ASN A 99 6.51 -1.65 4.09
C ASN A 99 5.79 -0.32 3.86
N LYS A 100 5.39 -0.04 2.61
CA LYS A 100 4.67 1.19 2.27
C LYS A 100 3.28 1.24 2.92
N PHE A 101 2.62 0.10 3.02
CA PHE A 101 1.34 -0.03 3.70
C PHE A 101 1.51 0.17 5.21
N ASP A 102 2.52 -0.44 5.82
CA ASP A 102 2.83 -0.29 7.24
C ASP A 102 3.14 1.19 7.59
N ASP A 103 3.96 1.87 6.78
CA ASP A 103 4.24 3.30 6.96
C ASP A 103 2.97 4.16 6.91
N MET A 104 2.09 3.89 5.94
CA MET A 104 0.83 4.59 5.77
C MET A 104 -0.13 4.31 6.94
N TYR A 105 -0.17 3.06 7.39
CA TYR A 105 -0.97 2.63 8.52
C TYR A 105 -0.53 3.34 9.81
N ASP A 106 0.77 3.35 10.10
CA ASP A 106 1.34 4.02 11.27
C ASP A 106 1.10 5.53 11.24
N GLN A 107 1.18 6.16 10.07
CA GLN A 107 0.86 7.57 9.92
C GLN A 107 -0.61 7.84 10.26
N LYS A 108 -1.52 7.04 9.68
CA LYS A 108 -2.96 7.18 9.93
C LYS A 108 -3.31 6.92 11.39
N GLU A 109 -2.68 5.95 12.04
CA GLU A 109 -2.88 5.69 13.47
C GLU A 109 -2.50 6.90 14.33
N ARG A 110 -1.36 7.53 14.04
CA ARG A 110 -0.95 8.77 14.72
C ARG A 110 -1.94 9.90 14.46
N GLU A 111 -2.41 10.07 13.23
CA GLU A 111 -3.38 11.10 12.87
C GLU A 111 -4.73 10.91 13.59
N ILE A 112 -5.25 9.68 13.60
CA ILE A 112 -6.47 9.32 14.33
C ILE A 112 -6.31 9.60 15.82
N SER A 113 -5.20 9.20 16.43
CA SER A 113 -4.94 9.48 17.85
C SER A 113 -4.94 10.98 18.15
N MET A 114 -4.33 11.80 17.29
CA MET A 114 -4.36 13.26 17.44
C MET A 114 -5.75 13.86 17.26
N VAL A 115 -6.56 13.32 16.35
CA VAL A 115 -7.95 13.79 16.15
C VAL A 115 -8.80 13.45 17.37
N VAL A 116 -8.67 12.24 17.91
CA VAL A 116 -9.38 11.83 19.13
C VAL A 116 -9.02 12.73 20.31
N GLU A 117 -7.74 13.01 20.55
CA GLU A 117 -7.31 13.91 21.64
C GLU A 117 -7.90 15.32 21.48
N ARG A 118 -7.90 15.84 20.24
CA ARG A 118 -8.50 17.16 19.94
C ARG A 118 -10.01 17.15 20.13
N ASN A 119 -10.69 16.08 19.71
CA ASN A 119 -12.13 15.91 19.87
C ASN A 119 -12.53 15.82 21.35
N GLU A 120 -11.78 15.09 22.17
CA GLU A 120 -11.96 15.05 23.62
C GLU A 120 -11.85 16.45 24.25
N ARG A 121 -10.83 17.21 23.84
CA ARG A 121 -10.67 18.59 24.29
C ARG A 121 -11.83 19.49 23.84
N LEU A 122 -12.34 19.32 22.63
CA LEU A 122 -13.50 20.06 22.13
C LEU A 122 -14.76 19.72 22.93
N ARG A 123 -15.00 18.43 23.22
CA ARG A 123 -16.11 18.00 24.07
C ARG A 123 -16.01 18.59 25.48
N TYR A 124 -14.81 18.67 26.05
CA TYR A 124 -14.59 19.36 27.32
C TYR A 124 -14.99 20.84 27.25
N ILE A 125 -14.54 21.57 26.23
CA ILE A 125 -14.88 23.00 26.04
C ILE A 125 -16.39 23.20 25.85
N LEU A 126 -17.04 22.36 25.02
CA LEU A 126 -18.48 22.40 24.78
C LEU A 126 -19.27 22.14 26.08
N SER A 127 -18.80 21.19 26.89
CA SER A 127 -19.44 20.88 28.19
C SER A 127 -19.35 22.06 29.17
N GLU A 128 -18.23 22.77 29.20
CA GLU A 128 -18.06 23.99 30.00
C GLU A 128 -18.95 25.13 29.51
N LEU A 129 -19.24 25.18 28.20
CA LEU A 129 -20.12 26.17 27.60
C LEU A 129 -21.61 25.82 27.73
N GLY A 130 -21.94 24.60 28.16
CA GLY A 130 -23.32 24.10 28.24
C GLY A 130 -23.95 23.78 26.88
N GLU A 131 -23.12 23.59 25.84
CA GLU A 131 -23.55 23.22 24.49
C GLU A 131 -23.56 21.69 24.30
N ASP A 132 -24.26 21.24 23.26
CA ASP A 132 -24.37 19.81 22.96
C ASP A 132 -23.09 19.25 22.34
N THR A 133 -22.58 18.16 22.89
CA THR A 133 -21.35 17.48 22.45
C THR A 133 -21.58 16.50 21.30
N THR A 134 -22.84 16.24 20.91
CA THR A 134 -23.20 15.27 19.85
C THR A 134 -22.64 15.59 18.47
N HIS A 135 -22.25 16.85 18.20
CA HIS A 135 -21.71 17.27 16.91
C HIS A 135 -20.23 16.93 16.72
N VAL A 136 -19.54 16.38 17.73
CA VAL A 136 -18.14 15.96 17.63
C VAL A 136 -18.08 14.46 17.35
N GLU A 137 -17.84 14.10 16.09
CA GLU A 137 -17.68 12.72 15.62
C GLU A 137 -16.20 12.29 15.64
N ASP A 138 -15.94 11.08 16.13
CA ASP A 138 -14.60 10.49 16.13
C ASP A 138 -14.37 9.67 14.85
N PRO A 139 -13.13 9.67 14.31
CA PRO A 139 -12.81 8.87 13.15
C PRO A 139 -12.83 7.37 13.48
N GLU A 140 -13.50 6.59 12.64
CA GLU A 140 -13.55 5.13 12.74
C GLU A 140 -12.70 4.47 11.66
N TRP A 141 -12.15 3.29 11.97
CA TRP A 141 -11.42 2.47 11.00
C TRP A 141 -12.41 1.72 10.13
N THR A 142 -12.27 1.83 8.81
CA THR A 142 -13.06 1.01 7.90
C THR A 142 -12.47 -0.40 7.79
N PRO A 143 -13.28 -1.44 7.48
CA PRO A 143 -12.78 -2.81 7.32
C PRO A 143 -11.71 -2.93 6.22
N GLU A 144 -11.78 -2.10 5.18
CA GLU A 144 -10.81 -2.04 4.08
C GLU A 144 -9.42 -1.60 4.54
N GLU A 145 -9.35 -0.77 5.59
CA GLU A 145 -8.11 -0.23 6.15
C GLU A 145 -7.44 -1.17 7.15
N ARG A 146 -8.19 -2.13 7.69
CA ARG A 146 -7.70 -3.18 8.59
C ARG A 146 -8.00 -4.54 7.97
N PRO A 147 -7.20 -5.00 6.99
CA PRO A 147 -7.45 -6.26 6.30
C PRO A 147 -7.43 -7.48 7.24
N LEU A 148 -6.74 -7.38 8.39
CA LEU A 148 -6.82 -8.39 9.45
C LEU A 148 -8.24 -8.60 9.97
N THR A 149 -9.08 -7.55 9.99
CA THR A 149 -10.50 -7.65 10.37
C THR A 149 -11.31 -8.47 9.36
N ILE A 150 -10.95 -8.43 8.07
CA ILE A 150 -11.64 -9.18 7.02
C ILE A 150 -11.22 -10.66 7.02
N MET A 151 -9.95 -10.94 7.28
CA MET A 151 -9.40 -12.31 7.22
C MET A 151 -9.46 -13.06 8.55
N LYS A 152 -9.84 -12.42 9.64
CA LYS A 152 -9.94 -13.09 10.94
C LYS A 152 -11.15 -14.01 10.92
N VAL A 153 -10.89 -15.31 10.80
CA VAL A 153 -11.88 -16.34 11.06
C VAL A 153 -12.09 -16.40 12.56
N GLU A 154 -13.30 -16.09 13.00
CA GLU A 154 -13.63 -16.06 14.41
C GLU A 154 -13.97 -17.48 14.91
N GLU A 155 -13.79 -17.77 16.20
CA GLU A 155 -13.95 -19.13 16.74
C GLU A 155 -15.35 -19.73 16.49
N TRP A 156 -16.37 -18.88 16.37
CA TRP A 156 -17.73 -19.30 16.03
C TRP A 156 -17.91 -19.64 14.54
N GLU A 157 -17.03 -19.20 13.66
CA GLU A 157 -17.01 -19.56 12.24
C GLU A 157 -16.34 -20.92 12.01
N VAL A 158 -15.58 -21.40 13.01
CA VAL A 158 -14.97 -22.75 13.05
C VAL A 158 -15.87 -23.76 13.79
N ILE A 159 -17.17 -23.45 13.95
CA ILE A 159 -18.13 -24.44 14.42
C ILE A 159 -18.40 -25.41 13.25
N ASP A 160 -17.56 -26.43 13.15
CA ASP A 160 -17.77 -27.55 12.25
C ASP A 160 -19.07 -28.27 12.70
N PRO A 161 -20.14 -28.35 11.87
CA PRO A 161 -21.34 -29.11 12.19
C PRO A 161 -21.15 -30.60 11.88
N VAL A 162 -19.91 -31.09 11.84
CA VAL A 162 -19.67 -32.52 11.63
C VAL A 162 -19.78 -33.21 12.97
N HIS A 163 -21.02 -33.62 13.27
CA HIS A 163 -21.31 -34.56 14.35
C HIS A 163 -20.39 -35.79 14.17
N PRO A 164 -19.67 -36.25 15.20
CA PRO A 164 -18.76 -37.40 15.11
C PRO A 164 -19.38 -38.69 14.54
N ASP A 165 -20.70 -38.75 14.47
CA ASP A 165 -21.47 -39.90 13.99
C ASP A 165 -21.59 -39.97 12.45
N ASP A 166 -21.35 -38.86 11.72
CA ASP A 166 -21.52 -38.81 10.26
C ASP A 166 -20.37 -39.51 9.50
N TRP A 167 -19.15 -39.44 10.04
CA TRP A 167 -18.00 -40.20 9.50
C TRP A 167 -18.16 -41.71 9.73
N CYS A 168 -18.82 -42.10 10.82
CA CYS A 168 -19.12 -43.51 11.11
C CYS A 168 -20.14 -44.06 10.10
N GLN A 169 -21.20 -43.31 9.78
CA GLN A 169 -22.23 -43.72 8.81
C GLN A 169 -21.68 -43.85 7.38
N PHE A 170 -20.76 -42.98 6.97
CA PHE A 170 -20.08 -43.09 5.67
C PHE A 170 -19.18 -44.33 5.62
N GLY A 171 -18.42 -44.58 6.70
CA GLY A 171 -17.58 -45.78 6.84
C GLY A 171 -18.38 -47.08 6.81
N ASP A 172 -19.54 -47.12 7.45
CA ASP A 172 -20.42 -48.28 7.49
C ASP A 172 -21.11 -48.53 6.14
N SER A 173 -21.47 -47.46 5.42
CA SER A 173 -22.00 -47.54 4.06
C SER A 173 -20.97 -48.13 3.08
N ILE A 174 -19.70 -47.74 3.17
CA ILE A 174 -18.62 -48.32 2.34
C ILE A 174 -18.39 -49.80 2.69
N ARG A 175 -18.43 -50.16 3.97
CA ARG A 175 -18.30 -51.56 4.40
C ARG A 175 -19.45 -52.42 3.88
N GLN A 176 -20.69 -51.93 3.94
CA GLN A 176 -21.84 -52.65 3.39
C GLN A 176 -21.72 -52.88 1.88
N VAL A 177 -21.33 -51.85 1.11
CA VAL A 177 -21.10 -51.99 -0.33
C VAL A 177 -20.02 -53.03 -0.63
N LYS A 178 -18.91 -53.02 0.11
CA LYS A 178 -17.83 -53.99 -0.07
C LYS A 178 -18.28 -55.42 0.21
N THR A 179 -19.02 -55.65 1.29
CA THR A 179 -19.59 -56.98 1.62
C THR A 179 -20.69 -57.45 0.67
N GLY A 180 -21.31 -56.55 -0.09
CA GLY A 180 -22.22 -56.89 -1.19
C GLY A 180 -21.44 -57.39 -2.40
N ILE A 181 -20.42 -56.62 -2.82
CA ILE A 181 -19.56 -56.96 -3.96
C ILE A 181 -18.83 -58.29 -3.74
N ASP A 182 -18.30 -58.52 -2.54
CA ASP A 182 -17.58 -59.77 -2.23
C ASP A 182 -18.49 -61.00 -2.28
N ARG A 183 -19.76 -60.88 -1.87
CA ARG A 183 -20.77 -61.97 -1.97
C ARG A 183 -21.20 -62.25 -3.39
N ASP A 184 -21.33 -61.22 -4.22
CA ASP A 184 -21.70 -61.38 -5.62
C ASP A 184 -20.59 -62.11 -6.40
N LEU A 185 -19.31 -61.87 -6.07
CA LEU A 185 -18.17 -62.55 -6.66
C LEU A 185 -18.06 -64.03 -6.26
N GLU A 186 -18.43 -64.39 -5.03
CA GLU A 186 -18.46 -65.79 -4.58
C GLU A 186 -19.62 -66.60 -5.20
N SER A 187 -20.68 -65.94 -5.68
CA SER A 187 -21.83 -66.59 -6.34
C SER A 187 -21.62 -66.89 -7.83
N VAL A 188 -20.53 -66.39 -8.42
CA VAL A 188 -20.17 -66.52 -9.84
C VAL A 188 -19.05 -67.55 -10.07
N SER A 189 -18.49 -68.14 -8.99
CA SER A 189 -17.56 -69.28 -9.03
C SER A 189 -18.26 -70.62 -8.80
#